data_AF-A0A0B2PKN2-F1
#
_entry.id   AF-A0A0B2PKN2-F1
#
_cell.length_a   1.000
_cell.length_b   1.000
_cell.length_c   1.000
_cell.angle_alpha   90.00
_cell.angle_beta   90.00
_cell.angle_gamma   90.00
#
_symmetry.space_group_name_H-M   'P 1'
#
loop_
_entity.id
_entity.type
_entity.pdbx_description
1 polymer ?
#
loop_
_entity_poly.entity_id
_entity_poly.type
_entity_poly.pdbx_seq_one_letter_code
_entity_poly.pdbx_strand_id
1 'polypeptide(L)'
;MEFLFKGTIATGFHWYKDEKYSTRVKDEEGCPAFSLINKATGEALKHSIGATHPVRLIPYKPDYLDESILWTESRDLGDGHRAIRMVNNVHLNVDAFHGDKNSGGVRDGTTIVLWDWNKGDNQRWKILPYCKFSIHNIN
;
A
#
# COMPACT_ATOMS: atom_id res chain seq x y z
N MET A 1 9.03 6.22 10.80
CA MET A 1 7.83 5.76 10.10
C MET A 1 8.24 4.47 9.45
N GLU A 2 7.71 3.34 9.89
CA GLU A 2 8.04 2.08 9.22
C GLU A 2 6.79 1.58 8.51
N PHE A 3 6.60 2.13 7.31
CA PHE A 3 6.29 1.25 6.20
C PHE A 3 7.61 0.55 5.87
N LEU A 4 7.74 -0.73 6.22
CA LEU A 4 8.69 -1.57 5.50
C LEU A 4 8.08 -1.92 4.12
N PHE A 5 7.87 -0.92 3.27
CA PHE A 5 8.11 -1.09 1.83
C PHE A 5 9.62 -1.08 1.66
N LYS A 6 10.26 -2.08 2.26
CA LYS A 6 11.68 -2.35 2.11
C LYS A 6 11.78 -3.03 0.76
N GLY A 7 11.59 -2.29 -0.31
CA GLY A 7 11.16 -2.86 -1.57
C GLY A 7 11.38 -1.90 -2.70
N THR A 8 12.65 -1.67 -3.04
CA THR A 8 13.16 -0.83 -4.13
C THR A 8 12.17 0.18 -4.68
N ILE A 9 11.80 1.17 -3.87
CA ILE A 9 11.13 2.38 -4.34
C ILE A 9 11.66 3.52 -3.47
N ALA A 10 12.63 4.25 -4.04
CA ALA A 10 13.15 5.57 -3.67
C ALA A 10 13.26 5.93 -2.17
N THR A 11 14.48 6.28 -1.74
CA THR A 11 14.81 6.78 -0.40
C THR A 11 13.90 7.96 0.02
N GLY A 12 12.95 7.68 0.91
CA GLY A 12 11.92 8.59 1.40
C GLY A 12 10.80 7.82 2.08
N PHE A 13 11.06 7.27 3.28
CA PHE A 13 10.25 6.23 3.95
C PHE A 13 8.82 6.60 4.37
N HIS A 14 8.31 7.77 3.94
CA HIS A 14 7.05 8.31 4.44
C HIS A 14 6.01 8.34 3.32
N TRP A 15 4.92 7.62 3.52
CA TRP A 15 3.76 7.60 2.64
C TRP A 15 2.57 8.26 3.33
N TYR A 16 1.65 8.83 2.58
CA TYR A 16 0.38 9.29 3.12
C TYR A 16 -0.79 8.71 2.31
N LYS A 17 -1.89 8.44 3.01
CA LYS A 17 -3.16 8.10 2.38
C LYS A 17 -3.84 9.40 1.96
N ASP A 18 -4.24 9.48 0.70
CA ASP A 18 -5.21 10.48 0.24
C ASP A 18 -6.58 9.82 0.06
N GLU A 19 -7.54 10.28 0.85
CA GLU A 19 -8.89 9.72 0.93
C GLU A 19 -9.94 10.63 0.26
N LYS A 20 -9.50 11.57 -0.60
CA LYS A 20 -10.36 12.54 -1.30
C LYS A 20 -11.58 11.92 -1.99
N TYR A 21 -11.44 10.69 -2.51
CA TYR A 21 -12.51 9.99 -3.23
C TYR A 21 -13.23 8.91 -2.41
N SER A 22 -12.90 8.73 -1.14
CA SER A 22 -13.41 7.66 -0.26
C SER A 22 -14.94 7.60 -0.13
N THR A 23 -15.62 8.74 -0.24
CA THR A 23 -17.09 8.82 -0.15
C THR A 23 -17.79 8.53 -1.47
N ARG A 24 -17.07 8.61 -2.59
CA ARG A 24 -17.62 8.52 -3.96
C ARG A 24 -17.23 7.22 -4.66
N VAL A 25 -16.06 6.67 -4.33
CA VAL A 25 -15.52 5.46 -4.95
C VAL A 25 -15.31 4.42 -3.87
N LYS A 26 -15.86 3.24 -4.13
CA LYS A 26 -15.74 2.05 -3.28
C LYS A 26 -15.44 0.86 -4.17
N ASP A 27 -14.79 -0.16 -3.61
CA ASP A 27 -14.69 -1.44 -4.29
C ASP A 27 -16.03 -2.22 -4.29
N GLU A 28 -16.04 -3.38 -4.94
CA GLU A 28 -17.22 -4.26 -5.03
C GLU A 28 -17.75 -4.71 -3.66
N GLU A 29 -16.90 -4.72 -2.62
CA GLU A 29 -17.30 -5.06 -1.26
C GLU A 29 -17.75 -3.83 -0.44
N GLY A 30 -17.75 -2.64 -1.05
CA GLY A 30 -18.16 -1.39 -0.43
C GLY A 30 -17.06 -0.72 0.41
N CYS A 31 -15.81 -1.16 0.34
CA CYS A 31 -14.69 -0.55 1.05
C CYS A 31 -14.27 0.76 0.37
N PRO A 32 -14.06 1.85 1.13
CA PRO A 32 -13.76 3.16 0.57
C PRO A 32 -12.36 3.22 -0.07
N ALA A 33 -12.27 3.94 -1.18
CA ALA A 33 -11.02 4.13 -1.91
C ALA A 33 -10.05 5.12 -1.23
N PHE A 34 -8.76 4.88 -1.41
CA PHE A 34 -7.68 5.81 -1.09
C PHE A 34 -6.56 5.71 -2.13
N SER A 35 -5.75 6.77 -2.28
CA SER A 35 -4.46 6.72 -2.98
C SER A 35 -3.33 6.62 -1.95
N LEU A 36 -2.25 5.91 -2.27
CA LEU A 36 -1.04 5.86 -1.44
C LEU A 36 0.09 6.65 -2.12
N ILE A 37 0.50 7.76 -1.52
CA ILE A 37 1.46 8.71 -2.13
C ILE A 37 2.77 8.73 -1.33
N ASN A 38 3.89 8.61 -2.03
CA ASN A 38 5.20 8.80 -1.44
C ASN A 38 5.41 10.30 -1.17
N LYS A 39 5.63 10.67 0.09
CA LYS A 39 5.77 12.07 0.50
C LYS A 39 7.02 12.75 -0.05
N ALA A 40 8.09 11.99 -0.27
CA ALA A 40 9.35 12.54 -0.75
C ALA A 40 9.33 12.78 -2.27
N THR A 41 8.75 11.86 -3.04
CA THR A 41 8.76 11.93 -4.50
C THR A 41 7.49 12.53 -5.11
N GLY A 42 6.39 12.56 -4.35
CA GLY A 42 5.08 12.97 -4.88
C GLY A 42 4.48 11.96 -5.87
N GLU A 43 4.95 10.70 -5.85
CA GLU A 43 4.45 9.65 -6.70
C GLU A 43 3.39 8.79 -5.99
N ALA A 44 2.36 8.39 -6.74
CA ALA A 44 1.31 7.49 -6.28
C ALA A 44 1.62 6.05 -6.68
N LEU A 45 1.25 5.10 -5.80
CA LEU A 45 1.25 3.68 -6.10
C LEU A 45 0.15 3.35 -7.12
N LYS A 46 0.53 2.81 -8.27
CA LYS A 46 -0.36 2.45 -9.37
C LYS A 46 -0.50 0.93 -9.48
N HIS A 47 -1.70 0.50 -9.84
CA HIS A 47 -1.98 -0.87 -10.23
C HIS A 47 -1.00 -1.39 -11.29
N SER A 48 -0.80 -2.70 -11.29
CA SER A 48 -0.12 -3.39 -12.37
C SER A 48 -1.11 -3.95 -13.40
N ILE A 49 -0.59 -4.63 -14.42
CA ILE A 49 -1.38 -5.20 -15.52
C ILE A 49 -2.03 -6.55 -15.17
N GLY A 50 -1.74 -7.11 -13.99
CA GLY A 50 -2.34 -8.36 -13.51
C GLY A 50 -1.50 -9.00 -12.41
N ALA A 51 -1.90 -10.20 -12.00
CA ALA A 51 -1.18 -11.01 -11.02
C ALA A 51 0.29 -11.19 -11.40
N THR A 52 1.15 -11.35 -10.39
CA THR A 52 2.62 -11.52 -10.46
C THR A 52 3.41 -10.31 -10.96
N HIS A 53 2.74 -9.26 -11.45
CA HIS A 53 3.43 -8.10 -12.01
C HIS A 53 3.70 -7.04 -10.92
N PRO A 54 4.89 -6.39 -10.94
CA PRO A 54 5.20 -5.31 -10.03
C PRO A 54 4.23 -4.14 -10.13
N VAL A 55 3.86 -3.57 -8.99
CA VAL A 55 3.18 -2.27 -8.95
C VAL A 55 4.11 -1.19 -9.48
N ARG A 56 3.53 -0.08 -9.96
CA ARG A 56 4.29 1.03 -10.56
C ARG A 56 4.16 2.28 -9.72
N LEU A 57 5.10 3.20 -9.89
CA LEU A 57 4.95 4.57 -9.44
C LEU A 57 4.66 5.48 -10.62
N ILE A 58 3.77 6.45 -10.39
CA ILE A 58 3.52 7.54 -11.32
C ILE A 58 3.40 8.87 -10.58
N PRO A 59 3.67 10.02 -11.23
CA PRO A 59 3.41 11.33 -10.63
C PRO A 59 1.96 11.46 -10.16
N TYR A 60 1.76 11.87 -8.90
CA TYR A 60 0.43 12.06 -8.35
C TYR A 60 -0.22 13.34 -8.90
N LYS A 61 -1.47 13.24 -9.36
CA LYS A 61 -2.25 14.37 -9.90
C LYS A 61 -3.54 14.52 -9.10
N PRO A 62 -3.60 15.40 -8.09
CA PRO A 62 -4.73 15.47 -7.17
C PRO A 62 -6.04 15.97 -7.79
N ASP A 63 -5.98 16.64 -8.94
CA ASP A 63 -7.14 17.24 -9.60
C ASP A 63 -7.84 16.32 -10.60
N TYR A 64 -7.34 15.10 -10.76
CA TYR A 64 -7.86 14.11 -11.69
C TYR A 64 -8.15 12.79 -10.97
N LEU A 65 -9.34 12.25 -11.20
CA LEU A 65 -9.70 10.92 -10.73
C LEU A 65 -9.06 9.87 -11.64
N ASP A 66 -7.93 9.31 -11.20
CA ASP A 66 -7.31 8.14 -11.82
C ASP A 66 -7.63 6.89 -10.97
N GLU A 67 -8.58 6.06 -11.42
CA GLU A 67 -8.94 4.83 -10.70
C GLU A 67 -7.77 3.85 -10.56
N SER A 68 -6.78 3.91 -11.45
CA SER A 68 -5.67 2.97 -11.43
C SER A 68 -4.63 3.24 -10.33
N ILE A 69 -4.79 4.31 -9.55
CA ILE A 69 -4.03 4.56 -8.32
C ILE A 69 -4.88 4.42 -7.05
N LEU A 70 -6.14 4.03 -7.20
CA LEU A 70 -7.06 3.85 -6.08
C LEU A 70 -7.00 2.43 -5.54
N TRP A 71 -6.82 2.34 -4.24
CA TRP A 71 -6.74 1.11 -3.47
C TRP A 71 -7.83 1.09 -2.40
N THR A 72 -8.14 -0.09 -1.88
CA THR A 72 -9.02 -0.27 -0.73
C THR A 72 -8.35 -1.14 0.32
N GLU A 73 -8.74 -0.94 1.59
CA GLU A 73 -8.39 -1.86 2.67
C GLU A 73 -9.57 -2.82 2.89
N SER A 74 -9.29 -4.12 2.91
CA SER A 74 -10.30 -5.13 3.24
C SER A 74 -10.84 -4.96 4.67
N ARG A 75 -11.80 -5.81 5.04
CA ARG A 75 -12.10 -6.07 6.45
C ARG A 75 -10.84 -6.56 7.18
N ASP A 76 -10.86 -6.42 8.50
CA ASP A 76 -9.78 -6.87 9.37
C ASP A 76 -9.56 -8.38 9.26
N LEU A 77 -8.31 -8.79 9.10
CA LEU A 77 -7.85 -10.17 8.94
C LEU A 77 -7.24 -10.75 10.23
N GLY A 78 -7.28 -9.99 11.33
CA GLY A 78 -6.66 -10.29 12.61
C GLY A 78 -5.60 -9.26 13.00
N ASP A 79 -5.60 -8.87 14.27
CA ASP A 79 -4.64 -7.95 14.88
C ASP A 79 -4.54 -6.58 14.20
N GLY A 80 -5.53 -6.14 13.44
CA GLY A 80 -5.48 -4.88 12.69
C GLY A 80 -4.85 -4.99 11.31
N HIS A 81 -4.51 -6.21 10.84
CA HIS A 81 -4.02 -6.41 9.48
C HIS A 81 -5.15 -6.43 8.47
N ARG A 82 -4.91 -5.91 7.27
CA ARG A 82 -5.87 -5.86 6.16
C ARG A 82 -5.15 -6.20 4.85
N ALA A 83 -5.89 -6.70 3.86
CA ALA A 83 -5.40 -6.74 2.49
C ALA A 83 -5.55 -5.34 1.87
N ILE A 84 -4.56 -4.93 1.09
CA ILE A 84 -4.66 -3.74 0.24
C ILE A 84 -4.98 -4.24 -1.17
N ARG A 85 -6.07 -3.75 -1.77
CA ARG A 85 -6.64 -4.29 -3.01
C ARG A 85 -6.83 -3.22 -4.05
N MET A 86 -6.83 -3.61 -5.32
CA MET A 86 -7.25 -2.68 -6.37
C MET A 86 -8.72 -2.30 -6.17
N VAL A 87 -9.06 -1.02 -6.29
CA VAL A 87 -10.46 -0.58 -6.11
C VAL A 87 -11.42 -1.22 -7.12
N ASN A 88 -10.92 -1.51 -8.32
CA ASN A 88 -11.71 -2.05 -9.43
C ASN A 88 -11.60 -3.59 -9.58
N ASN A 89 -10.81 -4.25 -8.72
CA ASN A 89 -10.67 -5.70 -8.72
C ASN A 89 -10.22 -6.21 -7.35
N VAL A 90 -11.18 -6.64 -6.52
CA VAL A 90 -10.92 -7.13 -5.16
C VAL A 90 -10.20 -8.47 -5.10
N HIS A 91 -10.01 -9.16 -6.23
CA HIS A 91 -9.31 -10.44 -6.28
C HIS A 91 -7.78 -10.28 -6.34
N LEU A 92 -7.29 -9.09 -6.72
CA LEU A 92 -5.86 -8.80 -6.77
C LEU A 92 -5.44 -7.90 -5.60
N ASN A 93 -4.47 -8.39 -4.84
CA ASN A 93 -3.98 -7.78 -3.61
C ASN A 93 -2.52 -7.33 -3.79
N VAL A 94 -2.12 -6.32 -3.03
CA VAL A 94 -0.72 -5.98 -2.83
C VAL A 94 -0.05 -7.15 -2.11
N ASP A 95 1.02 -7.66 -2.69
CA ASP A 95 1.79 -8.80 -2.22
C ASP A 95 3.28 -8.43 -2.16
N ALA A 96 3.92 -8.75 -1.04
CA ALA A 96 5.38 -8.69 -0.93
C ALA A 96 5.98 -9.96 -1.55
N PHE A 97 6.53 -9.85 -2.76
CA PHE A 97 6.97 -10.99 -3.55
C PHE A 97 8.13 -11.73 -2.86
N HIS A 98 7.95 -13.03 -2.59
CA HIS A 98 8.86 -13.83 -1.76
C HIS A 98 9.15 -13.19 -0.38
N GLY A 99 8.20 -12.40 0.13
CA GLY A 99 8.25 -11.78 1.45
C GLY A 99 7.70 -12.69 2.57
N ASP A 100 7.36 -13.94 2.25
CA ASP A 100 6.91 -14.92 3.22
C ASP A 100 8.08 -15.49 4.05
N LYS A 101 7.78 -16.10 5.19
CA LYS A 101 8.79 -16.60 6.13
C LYS A 101 9.67 -17.71 5.52
N ASN A 102 9.15 -18.52 4.60
CA ASN A 102 9.93 -19.58 3.96
C ASN A 102 10.96 -19.02 2.97
N SER A 103 10.69 -17.82 2.44
CA SER A 103 11.58 -17.08 1.54
C SER A 103 12.50 -16.07 2.26
N GLY A 104 12.51 -16.08 3.60
CA GLY A 104 13.33 -15.19 4.44
C GLY A 104 12.66 -13.86 4.82
N GLY A 105 11.35 -13.72 4.59
CA GLY A 105 10.57 -12.56 5.00
C GLY A 105 10.77 -11.31 4.15
N VAL A 106 9.98 -10.27 4.44
CA VAL A 106 10.12 -8.93 3.86
C VAL A 106 11.43 -8.28 4.31
N ARG A 107 12.23 -7.78 3.36
CA ARG A 107 13.58 -7.24 3.57
C ARG A 107 13.89 -6.17 2.54
N ASP A 108 14.87 -5.28 2.78
CA ASP A 108 15.21 -4.19 1.84
C ASP A 108 15.36 -4.72 0.41
N GLY A 109 14.56 -4.17 -0.51
CA GLY A 109 14.52 -4.59 -1.91
C GLY A 109 13.39 -5.57 -2.29
N THR A 110 12.60 -6.09 -1.34
CA THR A 110 11.42 -6.93 -1.63
C THR A 110 10.46 -6.24 -2.60
N THR A 111 10.35 -6.79 -3.81
CA THR A 111 9.44 -6.27 -4.83
C THR A 111 7.99 -6.40 -4.39
N ILE A 112 7.19 -5.40 -4.73
CA ILE A 112 5.76 -5.38 -4.43
C ILE A 112 5.02 -5.65 -5.73
N VAL A 113 4.17 -6.66 -5.71
CA VAL A 113 3.44 -7.15 -6.89
C VAL A 113 1.94 -7.19 -6.60
N LEU A 114 1.15 -7.44 -7.64
CA LEU A 114 -0.22 -7.90 -7.47
C LEU A 114 -0.26 -9.43 -7.38
N TRP A 115 -1.12 -9.99 -6.56
CA TRP A 115 -1.34 -11.44 -6.52
C TRP A 115 -2.76 -11.79 -6.08
N ASP A 116 -3.24 -12.95 -6.53
CA ASP A 116 -4.48 -13.55 -6.06
C ASP A 116 -4.46 -13.73 -4.53
N TRP A 117 -5.61 -13.60 -3.89
CA TRP A 117 -5.69 -13.80 -2.45
C TRP A 117 -5.35 -15.25 -2.07
N ASN A 118 -4.20 -15.44 -1.40
CA ASN A 118 -3.73 -16.75 -0.96
C ASN A 118 -3.66 -16.88 0.58
N LYS A 119 -4.11 -15.85 1.31
CA LYS A 119 -4.10 -15.75 2.78
C LYS A 119 -2.70 -15.76 3.41
N GLY A 120 -1.66 -15.61 2.61
CA GLY A 120 -0.26 -15.56 3.03
C GLY A 120 0.04 -14.33 3.89
N ASP A 121 1.01 -14.48 4.79
CA ASP A 121 1.46 -13.40 5.67
C ASP A 121 2.00 -12.19 4.88
N ASN A 122 2.53 -12.43 3.69
CA ASN A 122 3.07 -11.43 2.76
C ASN A 122 1.99 -10.60 2.03
N GLN A 123 0.70 -10.88 2.27
CA GLN A 123 -0.45 -10.12 1.75
C GLN A 123 -1.19 -9.35 2.85
N ARG A 124 -0.66 -9.37 4.08
CA ARG A 124 -1.27 -8.75 5.27
C ARG A 124 -0.53 -7.47 5.62
N TRP A 125 -1.24 -6.35 5.57
CA TRP A 125 -0.67 -5.01 5.72
C TRP A 125 -1.27 -4.27 6.90
N LYS A 126 -0.49 -3.35 7.46
CA LYS A 126 -0.94 -2.34 8.42
C LYS A 126 -0.50 -0.97 7.95
N ILE A 127 -1.43 -0.02 7.96
CA ILE A 127 -1.13 1.40 7.76
C ILE A 127 -1.17 2.06 9.15
N LEU A 128 -0.01 2.48 9.65
CA LEU A 128 0.12 3.07 10.97
C LEU A 128 0.34 4.59 10.90
N PRO A 129 -0.26 5.38 11.80
CA PRO A 129 0.02 6.81 11.91
C PRO A 129 1.51 7.06 12.17
N TYR A 130 2.03 8.15 11.61
CA TYR A 130 3.39 8.59 11.91
C TYR A 130 3.40 9.78 12.87
N CYS A 131 4.04 9.60 14.01
CA CYS A 131 4.35 10.68 14.95
C CYS A 131 5.87 10.91 14.99
N LYS A 132 6.31 12.17 14.77
CA LYS A 132 7.65 12.60 15.17
C LYS A 132 7.59 12.98 16.64
N PHE A 133 8.15 12.15 17.52
CA PHE A 133 8.50 12.63 18.85
C PHE A 133 9.79 13.45 18.71
N SER A 134 9.68 14.77 18.88
CA SER A 134 10.86 15.61 19.12
C SER A 134 11.33 15.33 20.54
N ILE A 135 12.44 14.62 20.68
CA ILE A 135 13.14 14.50 21.96
C ILE A 135 13.65 15.90 22.30
N HIS A 136 12.91 16.63 23.12
CA HIS A 136 13.49 17.78 23.80
C HIS A 136 14.33 17.19 24.92
N ASN A 137 15.66 17.17 24.73
CA ASN A 137 16.57 16.92 25.84
C ASN A 137 16.31 17.99 26.89
N ILE A 138 15.73 17.56 28.01
CA ILE A 138 15.65 18.37 29.22
C ILE A 138 17.04 18.24 29.84
N ASN A 139 17.81 19.33 29.79
CA ASN A 139 19.09 19.45 30.49
C ASN A 139 18.87 19.48 32.01
#